data_AF-A0A2H0PKW8-F1
#
_entry.id   AF-A0A2H0PKW8-F1
#
_cell.length_a   1.000
_cell.length_b   1.000
_cell.length_c   1.000
_cell.angle_alpha   90.00
_cell.angle_beta   90.00
_cell.angle_gamma   90.00
#
_symmetry.space_group_name_H-M   'P 1'
#
loop_
_entity.id
_entity.type
_entity.pdbx_description
1 polymer ?
#
loop_
_entity_poly.entity_id
_entity_poly.type
_entity_poly.pdbx_seq_one_letter_code
_entity_poly.pdbx_strand_id
1 'polypeptide(L)'
;MKRLIFLSLLIIFGLTACYNKEFNEPGKLEVDGRATERNIRVGYDKTWAAVQSILSRFPINRRDSDDVSSRAFVVTDWVQGKSDILYHGFDDNRVPYSIRYRLTVYVMGGSMGTKVQIKNIEQYRDDAITAGTDIDGSLYTWIRTESSTLKEARLLDEIEKLAMDPKFQP
;
A
#
# COMPACT_ATOMS: atom_id res chain seq x y z
N MET A 1 -20.81 62.29 -0.66
CA MET A 1 -21.02 61.01 0.07
C MET A 1 -21.32 59.79 -0.83
N LYS A 2 -20.97 59.79 -2.13
CA LYS A 2 -21.15 58.59 -3.01
C LYS A 2 -19.84 57.87 -3.38
N ARG A 3 -18.68 58.43 -3.04
CA ARG A 3 -17.35 57.87 -3.37
C ARG A 3 -16.76 56.96 -2.29
N LEU A 4 -17.26 57.00 -1.05
CA LEU A 4 -16.77 56.15 0.04
C LEU A 4 -17.35 54.73 0.02
N ILE A 5 -18.54 54.53 -0.56
CA ILE A 5 -19.22 53.21 -0.59
C ILE A 5 -18.56 52.27 -1.63
N PHE A 6 -17.98 52.83 -2.70
CA PHE A 6 -17.30 52.04 -3.73
C PHE A 6 -15.96 51.45 -3.25
N LEU A 7 -15.27 52.11 -2.31
CA LEU A 7 -13.99 51.64 -1.79
C LEU A 7 -14.17 50.48 -0.80
N SER A 8 -15.27 50.47 -0.04
CA SER A 8 -15.60 49.39 0.91
C SER A 8 -16.02 48.08 0.22
N LEU A 9 -16.49 48.11 -1.03
CA LEU A 9 -16.88 46.90 -1.76
C LEU A 9 -15.66 46.14 -2.36
N LEU A 10 -14.57 46.86 -2.64
CA LEU A 10 -13.36 46.26 -3.25
C LEU A 10 -12.57 45.41 -2.25
N ILE A 11 -12.64 45.74 -0.95
CA ILE A 11 -11.91 45.03 0.12
C ILE A 11 -12.56 43.66 0.41
N ILE A 12 -13.87 43.51 0.19
CA ILE A 12 -14.59 42.25 0.43
C ILE A 12 -14.28 41.22 -0.67
N PHE A 13 -14.06 41.65 -1.92
CA PHE A 13 -13.64 40.77 -3.01
C PHE A 13 -12.15 40.36 -2.96
N GLY A 14 -11.31 41.07 -2.21
CA GLY A 14 -9.90 40.70 -2.00
C GLY A 14 -9.69 39.54 -1.02
N LEU A 15 -10.69 39.24 -0.17
CA LEU A 15 -10.61 38.19 0.83
C LEU A 15 -11.22 36.85 0.35
N THR A 16 -11.87 36.83 -0.81
CA THR A 16 -12.35 35.59 -1.46
C THR A 16 -11.35 35.02 -2.45
N ALA A 17 -10.08 35.41 -2.39
CA ALA A 17 -8.99 34.59 -2.90
C ALA A 17 -8.90 33.33 -2.00
N CYS A 18 -9.94 32.49 -2.09
CA CYS A 18 -9.97 31.15 -1.56
C CYS A 18 -8.71 30.47 -2.07
N TYR A 19 -7.77 30.28 -1.14
CA TYR A 19 -6.61 29.46 -1.32
C TYR A 19 -7.13 28.04 -1.52
N ASN A 20 -7.52 27.70 -2.74
CA ASN A 20 -7.60 26.31 -3.16
C ASN A 20 -6.17 25.81 -3.02
N LYS A 21 -5.90 25.07 -1.94
CA LYS A 21 -4.66 24.30 -1.80
C LYS A 21 -4.57 23.49 -3.09
N GLU A 22 -3.67 23.88 -3.98
CA GLU A 22 -3.36 23.07 -5.16
C GLU A 22 -3.03 21.69 -4.65
N PHE A 23 -3.77 20.70 -5.13
CA PHE A 23 -3.51 19.30 -4.85
C PHE A 23 -2.14 18.98 -5.43
N ASN A 24 -1.10 19.12 -4.60
CA ASN A 24 0.24 18.68 -4.96
C ASN A 24 0.24 17.16 -4.81
N GLU A 25 -0.05 16.48 -5.92
CA GLU A 25 0.15 15.04 -6.02
C GLU A 25 1.57 14.69 -5.58
N PRO A 26 1.75 13.59 -4.81
CA PRO A 26 3.08 13.14 -4.43
C PRO A 26 3.95 12.97 -5.68
N GLY A 27 5.25 13.28 -5.57
CA GLY A 27 6.21 12.91 -6.59
C GLY A 27 6.23 11.39 -6.75
N LYS A 28 6.00 10.90 -7.97
CA LYS A 28 5.99 9.47 -8.29
C LYS A 28 7.28 9.08 -9.00
N LEU A 29 7.94 8.04 -8.50
CA LEU A 29 9.02 7.39 -9.22
C LEU A 29 8.50 6.28 -10.12
N GLU A 30 9.00 6.24 -11.35
CA GLU A 30 8.87 5.07 -12.20
C GLU A 30 9.80 3.98 -11.67
N VAL A 31 9.22 2.84 -11.33
CA VAL A 31 9.94 1.65 -10.87
C VAL A 31 9.47 0.48 -11.72
N ASP A 32 10.42 -0.29 -12.24
CA ASP A 32 10.10 -1.49 -13.01
C ASP A 32 9.34 -2.50 -12.14
N GLY A 33 8.16 -2.91 -12.63
CA GLY A 33 7.35 -3.93 -11.99
C GLY A 33 8.09 -5.27 -11.90
N ARG A 34 7.97 -5.93 -10.76
CA ARG A 34 8.48 -7.27 -10.47
C ARG A 34 7.34 -8.28 -10.38
N ALA A 35 7.71 -9.56 -10.44
CA ALA A 35 6.76 -10.66 -10.38
C ALA A 35 5.98 -10.64 -9.05
N THR A 36 4.66 -10.70 -9.14
CA THR A 36 3.72 -10.85 -8.02
C THR A 36 3.18 -12.28 -7.91
N GLU A 37 3.66 -13.18 -8.77
CA GLU A 37 3.40 -14.61 -8.70
C GLU A 37 4.67 -15.42 -8.97
N ARG A 38 4.75 -16.60 -8.35
CA ARG A 38 5.83 -17.56 -8.57
C ARG A 38 5.30 -18.99 -8.44
N ASN A 39 5.82 -19.87 -9.28
CA ASN A 39 5.65 -21.31 -9.09
C ASN A 39 6.86 -21.87 -8.34
N ILE A 40 6.66 -22.30 -7.11
CA ILE A 40 7.70 -22.85 -6.24
C ILE A 40 7.71 -24.37 -6.43
N ARG A 41 8.86 -24.94 -6.77
CA ARG A 41 9.03 -26.38 -7.08
C ARG A 41 9.04 -27.26 -5.82
N VAL A 42 8.11 -27.00 -4.91
CA VAL A 42 7.92 -27.69 -3.63
C VAL A 42 6.43 -27.98 -3.48
N GLY A 43 6.09 -29.06 -2.78
CA GLY A 43 4.70 -29.47 -2.53
C GLY A 43 3.89 -28.43 -1.76
N TYR A 44 2.56 -28.54 -1.85
CA TYR A 44 1.60 -27.59 -1.27
C TYR A 44 1.83 -27.42 0.23
N ASP A 45 1.87 -28.50 1.01
CA ASP A 45 1.97 -28.44 2.48
C ASP A 45 3.17 -27.64 2.96
N LYS A 46 4.35 -27.94 2.41
CA LYS A 46 5.59 -27.25 2.79
C LYS A 46 5.60 -25.80 2.32
N THR A 47 5.09 -25.53 1.12
CA THR A 47 4.97 -24.14 0.62
C THR A 47 3.97 -23.35 1.46
N TRP A 48 2.86 -23.96 1.86
CA TRP A 48 1.84 -23.35 2.67
C TRP A 48 2.34 -23.04 4.08
N ALA A 49 3.05 -23.97 4.71
CA ALA A 49 3.72 -23.72 5.99
C ALA A 49 4.75 -22.59 5.89
N ALA A 50 5.53 -22.53 4.81
CA ALA A 50 6.46 -21.42 4.57
C ALA A 50 5.73 -20.08 4.46
N VAL A 51 4.61 -20.03 3.71
CA VAL A 51 3.74 -18.85 3.62
C VAL A 51 3.24 -18.43 5.00
N GLN A 52 2.75 -19.37 5.81
CA GLN A 52 2.28 -19.08 7.17
C GLN A 52 3.40 -18.54 8.07
N SER A 53 4.58 -19.14 8.00
CA SER A 53 5.76 -18.70 8.76
C SER A 53 6.18 -17.27 8.39
N ILE A 54 6.29 -16.96 7.10
CA ILE A 54 6.64 -15.61 6.63
C ILE A 54 5.54 -14.60 6.98
N LEU A 55 4.27 -15.00 6.87
CA LEU A 55 3.15 -14.12 7.16
C LEU A 55 2.86 -13.94 8.67
N SER A 56 3.47 -14.74 9.54
CA SER A 56 3.27 -14.66 11.00
C SER A 56 3.65 -13.29 11.61
N ARG A 57 4.50 -12.52 10.92
CA ARG A 57 4.88 -11.16 11.32
C ARG A 57 3.83 -10.09 10.99
N PHE A 58 2.76 -10.46 10.28
CA PHE A 58 1.68 -9.54 9.94
C PHE A 58 0.40 -9.90 10.72
N PRO A 59 -0.40 -8.90 11.12
CA PRO A 59 -1.74 -9.16 11.64
C PRO A 59 -2.59 -9.81 10.53
N ILE A 60 -3.22 -10.95 10.82
CA ILE A 60 -4.04 -11.69 9.87
C ILE A 60 -5.51 -11.34 10.07
N ASN A 61 -6.16 -10.84 9.02
CA ASN A 61 -7.59 -10.50 9.03
C ASN A 61 -8.44 -11.74 8.70
N ARG A 62 -8.06 -12.47 7.64
CA ARG A 62 -8.76 -13.66 7.19
C ARG A 62 -7.78 -14.69 6.67
N ARG A 63 -8.06 -15.97 6.93
CA ARG A 63 -7.33 -17.11 6.38
C ARG A 63 -8.32 -18.22 6.06
N ASP A 64 -8.07 -18.93 4.99
CA ASP A 64 -8.81 -20.15 4.62
C ASP A 64 -7.86 -21.12 3.92
N SER A 65 -8.11 -22.41 4.08
CA SER A 65 -7.35 -23.48 3.44
C SER A 65 -8.25 -24.67 3.19
N ASP A 66 -8.22 -25.16 1.96
CA ASP A 66 -8.82 -26.41 1.53
C ASP A 66 -7.71 -27.36 1.11
N ASP A 67 -7.34 -28.23 2.03
CA ASP A 67 -6.25 -29.19 1.82
C ASP A 67 -6.63 -30.25 0.77
N VAL A 68 -7.93 -30.53 0.58
CA VAL A 68 -8.41 -31.49 -0.43
C VAL A 68 -8.15 -30.97 -1.84
N SER A 69 -8.41 -29.67 -2.08
CA SER A 69 -8.11 -29.04 -3.37
C SER A 69 -6.72 -28.39 -3.44
N SER A 70 -5.92 -28.50 -2.37
CA SER A 70 -4.60 -27.86 -2.23
C SER A 70 -4.65 -26.36 -2.53
N ARG A 71 -5.64 -25.66 -1.97
CA ARG A 71 -5.82 -24.21 -2.15
C ARG A 71 -5.86 -23.52 -0.81
N ALA A 72 -5.15 -22.41 -0.69
CA ALA A 72 -5.20 -21.58 0.49
C ALA A 72 -5.23 -20.10 0.12
N PHE A 73 -5.77 -19.27 1.02
CA PHE A 73 -5.57 -17.84 0.94
C PHE A 73 -5.42 -17.19 2.32
N VAL A 74 -4.72 -16.06 2.34
CA VAL A 74 -4.53 -15.21 3.52
C VAL A 74 -4.76 -13.77 3.13
N VAL A 75 -5.49 -13.03 3.95
CA VAL A 75 -5.64 -11.58 3.88
C VAL A 75 -5.09 -11.01 5.18
N THR A 76 -4.08 -10.14 5.07
CA THR A 76 -3.57 -9.41 6.24
C THR A 76 -4.53 -8.29 6.62
N ASP A 77 -4.38 -7.75 7.83
CA ASP A 77 -4.92 -6.44 8.15
C ASP A 77 -4.06 -5.34 7.49
N TRP A 78 -4.49 -4.08 7.64
CA TRP A 78 -3.71 -2.91 7.24
C TRP A 78 -2.46 -2.77 8.10
N VAL A 79 -1.31 -2.71 7.44
CA VAL A 79 -0.01 -2.52 8.08
C VAL A 79 0.60 -1.20 7.65
N GLN A 80 1.16 -0.45 8.60
CA GLN A 80 1.83 0.82 8.31
C GLN A 80 3.21 0.55 7.69
N GLY A 81 3.60 1.37 6.72
CA GLY A 81 4.88 1.26 6.04
C GLY A 81 5.25 2.53 5.29
N LYS A 82 6.26 2.40 4.43
CA LYS A 82 6.71 3.47 3.53
C LYS A 82 6.45 3.08 2.10
N SER A 83 6.08 4.07 1.28
CA SER A 83 5.94 3.86 -0.16
C SER A 83 7.33 3.66 -0.77
N ASP A 84 7.41 2.79 -1.77
CA ASP A 84 8.62 2.67 -2.58
C ASP A 84 8.60 3.65 -3.78
N ILE A 85 7.43 4.24 -4.09
CA ILE A 85 7.22 5.06 -5.30
C ILE A 85 6.75 6.49 -5.01
N LEU A 86 6.13 6.76 -3.85
CA LEU A 86 5.63 8.08 -3.48
C LEU A 86 6.59 8.77 -2.50
N TYR A 87 7.03 9.98 -2.83
CA TYR A 87 7.99 10.76 -2.03
C TYR A 87 7.54 12.22 -1.85
N HIS A 88 7.82 12.77 -0.68
CA HIS A 88 7.77 14.21 -0.41
C HIS A 88 9.04 14.88 -0.94
N GLY A 89 8.88 16.09 -1.51
CA GLY A 89 9.99 16.88 -2.03
C GLY A 89 10.49 16.42 -3.40
N PHE A 90 11.47 17.15 -3.93
CA PHE A 90 12.11 16.86 -5.21
C PHE A 90 13.56 16.43 -5.00
N ASP A 91 14.03 15.54 -5.88
CA ASP A 91 15.45 15.17 -6.03
C ASP A 91 16.19 14.65 -4.77
N ASP A 92 17.20 15.36 -4.25
CA ASP A 92 18.08 14.88 -3.18
C ASP A 92 17.42 14.80 -1.78
N ASN A 93 16.27 15.47 -1.59
CA ASN A 93 15.56 15.52 -0.31
C ASN A 93 14.30 14.65 -0.26
N ARG A 94 14.24 13.59 -1.09
CA ARG A 94 13.09 12.68 -1.17
C ARG A 94 12.85 11.94 0.14
N VAL A 95 11.72 12.20 0.77
CA VAL A 95 11.26 11.46 1.97
C VAL A 95 10.09 10.57 1.58
N PRO A 96 10.15 9.23 1.75
CA PRO A 96 9.05 8.35 1.39
C PRO A 96 7.75 8.68 2.14
N TYR A 97 6.63 8.72 1.42
CA TYR A 97 5.30 8.89 2.02
C TYR A 97 5.00 7.73 2.97
N SER A 98 4.30 8.07 4.05
CA SER A 98 3.72 7.06 4.94
C SER A 98 2.50 6.45 4.28
N ILE A 99 2.48 5.12 4.19
CA ILE A 99 1.39 4.36 3.61
C ILE A 99 0.86 3.35 4.61
N ARG A 100 -0.35 2.87 4.38
CA ARG A 100 -0.81 1.58 4.88
C ARG A 100 -1.00 0.65 3.71
N TYR A 101 -0.74 -0.63 3.91
CA TYR A 101 -0.90 -1.63 2.87
C TYR A 101 -1.51 -2.91 3.41
N ARG A 102 -2.16 -3.64 2.52
CA ARG A 102 -2.83 -4.90 2.82
C ARG A 102 -2.48 -5.92 1.75
N LEU A 103 -2.09 -7.11 2.20
CA LEU A 103 -1.68 -8.20 1.33
C LEU A 103 -2.79 -9.25 1.26
N THR A 104 -3.03 -9.74 0.05
CA THR A 104 -3.80 -10.95 -0.20
C THR A 104 -2.89 -11.97 -0.86
N VAL A 105 -2.66 -13.09 -0.17
CA VAL A 105 -1.83 -14.19 -0.65
C VAL A 105 -2.72 -15.35 -1.04
N TYR A 106 -2.50 -15.90 -2.23
CA TYR A 106 -3.16 -17.09 -2.75
C TYR A 106 -2.12 -18.18 -2.96
N VAL A 107 -2.43 -19.40 -2.55
CA VAL A 107 -1.59 -20.58 -2.70
C VAL A 107 -2.39 -21.66 -3.40
N MET A 108 -1.83 -22.25 -4.44
CA MET A 108 -2.49 -23.30 -5.22
C MET A 108 -1.47 -24.39 -5.59
N GLY A 109 -1.69 -25.59 -5.08
CA GLY A 109 -0.90 -26.77 -5.44
C GLY A 109 -1.15 -27.20 -6.89
N GLY A 110 -0.14 -27.81 -7.51
CA GLY A 110 -0.19 -28.33 -8.86
C GLY A 110 0.88 -29.39 -9.10
N SER A 111 0.83 -30.03 -10.28
CA SER A 111 1.74 -31.14 -10.63
C SER A 111 3.22 -30.71 -10.76
N MET A 112 3.48 -29.45 -11.10
CA MET A 112 4.84 -28.90 -11.28
C MET A 112 5.33 -28.07 -10.08
N GLY A 113 4.64 -28.13 -8.94
CA GLY A 113 4.91 -27.31 -7.77
C GLY A 113 3.69 -26.54 -7.28
N THR A 114 3.93 -25.57 -6.41
CA THR A 114 2.89 -24.75 -5.78
C THR A 114 2.99 -23.32 -6.28
N LYS A 115 1.90 -22.83 -6.88
CA LYS A 115 1.78 -21.44 -7.31
C LYS A 115 1.43 -20.56 -6.10
N VAL A 116 2.22 -19.53 -5.86
CA VAL A 116 1.97 -18.48 -4.89
C VAL A 116 1.74 -17.16 -5.64
N GLN A 117 0.64 -16.47 -5.36
CA GLN A 117 0.35 -15.14 -5.87
C GLN A 117 0.11 -14.18 -4.70
N ILE A 118 0.75 -13.03 -4.73
CA ILE A 118 0.58 -11.98 -3.72
C ILE A 118 0.03 -10.74 -4.40
N LYS A 119 -1.08 -10.21 -3.88
CA LYS A 119 -1.64 -8.92 -4.30
C LYS A 119 -1.50 -7.94 -3.15
N ASN A 120 -1.00 -6.76 -3.45
CA ASN A 120 -0.88 -5.67 -2.49
C ASN A 120 -1.85 -4.54 -2.85
N ILE A 121 -2.49 -3.97 -1.83
CA ILE A 121 -3.26 -2.73 -1.96
C ILE A 121 -2.59 -1.71 -1.05
N GLU A 122 -2.07 -0.63 -1.62
CA GLU A 122 -1.45 0.46 -0.87
C GLU A 122 -2.39 1.68 -0.79
N GLN A 123 -2.32 2.39 0.33
CA GLN A 123 -2.98 3.68 0.52
C GLN A 123 -2.03 4.64 1.22
N TYR A 124 -1.89 5.86 0.69
CA TYR A 124 -1.17 6.93 1.39
C TYR A 124 -2.15 7.82 2.16
N ARG A 125 -1.64 8.43 3.23
CA ARG A 125 -2.39 9.39 4.04
C ARG A 125 -2.17 10.78 3.44
N ASP A 126 -3.26 11.50 3.20
CA ASP A 126 -3.20 12.90 2.79
C ASP A 126 -4.17 13.77 3.60
N ASP A 127 -3.85 15.05 3.66
CA ASP A 127 -4.61 16.09 4.35
C ASP A 127 -5.64 16.67 3.40
N ALA A 128 -6.87 16.15 3.47
CA ALA A 128 -7.90 16.43 2.49
C ALA A 128 -8.45 17.86 2.56
N ILE A 129 -8.43 18.52 3.73
CA ILE A 129 -9.05 19.84 3.91
C ILE A 129 -8.35 20.59 5.06
N THR A 130 -7.71 21.73 4.76
CA THR A 130 -7.47 22.80 5.75
C THR A 130 -8.52 23.86 5.49
N ALA A 131 -9.72 23.72 6.09
CA ALA A 131 -10.79 24.67 5.90
C ALA A 131 -10.49 25.90 6.77
N GLY A 132 -10.10 26.99 6.13
CA GLY A 132 -10.07 28.30 6.77
C GLY A 132 -11.50 28.75 7.06
N THR A 133 -12.02 28.37 8.23
CA THR A 133 -13.03 29.07 9.06
C THR A 133 -13.50 28.12 10.16
N ASP A 134 -13.16 28.44 11.41
CA ASP A 134 -13.71 27.94 12.69
C ASP A 134 -13.72 26.44 13.01
N ILE A 135 -13.06 25.58 12.23
CA ILE A 135 -12.83 24.17 12.61
C ILE A 135 -11.33 23.88 12.59
N ASP A 136 -10.69 23.89 13.76
CA ASP A 136 -9.35 23.34 13.99
C ASP A 136 -9.41 21.81 13.87
N GLY A 137 -9.37 21.30 12.63
CA GLY A 137 -9.36 19.87 12.38
C GLY A 137 -8.85 19.52 10.98
N SER A 138 -7.79 18.71 10.90
CA SER A 138 -7.35 18.08 9.66
C SER A 138 -8.16 16.81 9.41
N LEU A 139 -8.90 16.76 8.29
CA LEU A 139 -9.54 15.53 7.84
C LEU A 139 -8.52 14.71 7.05
N TYR A 140 -8.03 13.63 7.64
CA TYR A 140 -7.10 12.71 6.98
C TYR A 140 -7.86 11.69 6.13
N THR A 141 -7.52 11.59 4.86
CA THR A 141 -8.08 10.55 3.97
C THR A 141 -7.00 9.57 3.53
N TRP A 142 -7.42 8.32 3.33
CA TRP A 142 -6.54 7.27 2.81
C TRP A 142 -6.83 7.07 1.33
N ILE A 143 -5.92 7.52 0.48
CA ILE A 143 -6.06 7.50 -0.98
C ILE A 143 -5.35 6.27 -1.52
N ARG A 144 -6.01 5.48 -2.37
CA ARG A 144 -5.39 4.31 -3.00
C ARG A 144 -4.27 4.74 -3.94
N THR A 145 -3.18 3.99 -3.93
CA THR A 145 -2.06 4.16 -4.86
C THR A 145 -1.66 2.82 -5.45
N GLU A 146 -0.91 2.87 -6.53
CA GLU A 146 -0.37 1.70 -7.20
C GLU A 146 0.71 1.03 -6.33
N SER A 147 0.72 -0.31 -6.34
CA SER A 147 1.81 -1.07 -5.73
C SER A 147 3.04 -1.01 -6.61
N SER A 148 4.21 -0.80 -6.00
CA SER A 148 5.51 -0.94 -6.65
C SER A 148 5.83 -2.38 -7.05
N THR A 149 5.03 -3.36 -6.60
CA THR A 149 5.27 -4.82 -6.67
C THR A 149 6.51 -5.33 -5.94
N LEU A 150 7.33 -4.43 -5.36
CA LEU A 150 8.57 -4.79 -4.68
C LEU A 150 8.33 -5.55 -3.37
N LYS A 151 7.26 -5.22 -2.65
CA LYS A 151 6.90 -5.89 -1.39
C LYS A 151 6.48 -7.33 -1.65
N GLU A 152 5.68 -7.55 -2.69
CA GLU A 152 5.23 -8.86 -3.17
C GLU A 152 6.43 -9.71 -3.61
N ALA A 153 7.31 -9.15 -4.45
CA ALA A 153 8.49 -9.86 -4.93
C ALA A 153 9.42 -10.28 -3.79
N ARG A 154 9.68 -9.39 -2.82
CA ARG A 154 10.49 -9.71 -1.63
C ARG A 154 9.86 -10.84 -0.81
N LEU A 155 8.55 -10.80 -0.61
CA LEU A 155 7.84 -11.88 0.09
C LEU A 155 7.93 -13.21 -0.66
N LEU A 156 7.78 -13.21 -1.98
CA LEU A 156 7.94 -14.41 -2.80
C LEU A 156 9.36 -15.00 -2.69
N ASP A 157 10.39 -14.15 -2.68
CA ASP A 157 11.78 -14.57 -2.49
C ASP A 157 11.99 -15.22 -1.11
N GLU A 158 11.43 -14.62 -0.04
CA GLU A 158 11.50 -15.17 1.31
C GLU A 158 10.77 -16.51 1.44
N ILE A 159 9.57 -16.62 0.86
CA ILE A 159 8.77 -17.85 0.86
C ILE A 159 9.50 -18.95 0.10
N GLU A 160 10.01 -18.68 -1.10
CA GLU A 160 10.74 -19.65 -1.89
C GLU A 160 12.00 -20.14 -1.15
N LYS A 161 12.79 -19.22 -0.60
CA LYS A 161 13.99 -19.55 0.15
C LYS A 161 13.68 -20.46 1.34
N LEU A 162 12.63 -20.16 2.10
CA LEU A 162 12.23 -20.97 3.25
C LEU A 162 11.67 -22.33 2.84
N ALA A 163 10.80 -22.38 1.82
CA ALA A 163 10.21 -23.61 1.32
C ALA A 163 11.26 -24.57 0.73
N MET A 164 12.29 -24.03 0.07
CA MET A 164 13.39 -24.80 -0.49
C MET A 164 14.44 -25.25 0.54
N ASP A 165 14.44 -24.70 1.76
CA ASP A 165 15.37 -25.11 2.81
C ASP A 165 15.10 -26.58 3.22
N PRO A 166 16.06 -27.51 3.07
CA PRO A 166 15.89 -28.90 3.48
C PRO A 166 15.65 -29.07 4.99
N LYS A 167 16.06 -28.10 5.81
CA LYS A 167 15.89 -28.12 7.27
C LYS A 167 14.55 -27.55 7.73
N PHE A 168 13.83 -26.85 6.85
CA PHE A 168 12.52 -26.32 7.19
C PHE A 168 11.52 -27.47 7.26
N GLN A 169 11.02 -27.74 8.46
CA GLN A 169 9.96 -28.70 8.73
C GLN A 169 8.65 -27.95 8.98
N PRO A 170 7.59 -28.25 8.22
CA PRO A 170 6.28 -27.61 8.35
C PRO A 170 5.58 -27.93 9.67
#